data_AF-A0A519T2N2-F1
#
_entry.id   AF-A0A519T2N2-F1
#
_cell.length_a   1.000
_cell.length_b   1.000
_cell.length_c   1.000
_cell.angle_alpha   90.00
_cell.angle_beta   90.00
_cell.angle_gamma   90.00
#
_symmetry.space_group_name_H-M   'P 1'
#
loop_
_entity.id
_entity.type
_entity.pdbx_description
1 polymer ?
#
loop_
_entity_poly.entity_id
_entity_poly.type
_entity_poly.pdbx_seq_one_letter_code
_entity_poly.pdbx_strand_id
1 'polypeptide(L)'
;MRHPHFFAVALLGTALSFAALPSQAQSGGAPIRPNRNAQFVFRNGEVVQRLATQITPLTQNVRLPNGTKINVKSGIVEFPGGKITSLHEGDYINAEGGIVFSTPASAAAARGDNSVAANAK
;
A
#
# COMPACT_ATOMS: atom_id res chain seq x y z
N MET A 1 -71.76 -17.97 27.47
CA MET A 1 -71.16 -16.80 28.14
C MET A 1 -69.76 -17.18 28.64
N ARG A 2 -68.76 -16.38 28.23
CA ARG A 2 -67.43 -16.11 28.84
C ARG A 2 -66.37 -17.24 28.85
N HIS A 3 -65.42 -17.12 27.93
CA HIS A 3 -64.08 -17.70 28.02
C HIS A 3 -63.16 -16.75 28.82
N PRO A 4 -62.25 -17.23 29.69
CA PRO A 4 -61.15 -16.43 30.17
C PRO A 4 -59.92 -16.61 29.26
N HIS A 5 -59.49 -15.51 28.65
CA HIS A 5 -58.24 -15.38 27.92
C HIS A 5 -57.08 -15.25 28.90
N PHE A 6 -56.09 -16.13 28.82
CA PHE A 6 -54.74 -15.89 29.35
C PHE A 6 -53.83 -15.53 28.17
N PHE A 7 -53.57 -14.23 28.01
CA PHE A 7 -52.60 -13.71 27.04
C PHE A 7 -51.19 -13.82 27.65
N ALA A 8 -50.35 -14.70 27.09
CA ALA A 8 -48.92 -14.73 27.34
C ALA A 8 -48.22 -13.80 26.34
N VAL A 9 -47.63 -12.71 26.83
CA VAL A 9 -46.82 -11.78 26.04
C VAL A 9 -45.37 -12.28 26.06
N ALA A 10 -44.92 -12.88 24.97
CA ALA A 10 -43.51 -13.11 24.69
C ALA A 10 -42.99 -11.97 23.80
N LEU A 11 -42.27 -11.02 24.40
CA LEU A 11 -41.56 -9.97 23.67
C LEU A 11 -40.23 -10.53 23.17
N LEU A 12 -40.22 -10.92 21.90
CA LEU A 12 -39.05 -11.37 21.16
C LEU A 12 -38.24 -10.13 20.72
N GLY A 13 -37.18 -9.81 21.48
CA GLY A 13 -36.23 -8.75 21.13
C GLY A 13 -35.17 -9.29 20.15
N THR A 14 -35.39 -9.14 18.85
CA THR A 14 -34.36 -9.36 17.82
C THR A 14 -33.46 -8.12 17.73
N ALA A 15 -32.33 -8.14 18.42
CA ALA A 15 -31.29 -7.12 18.24
C ALA A 15 -30.62 -7.28 16.86
N LEU A 16 -30.55 -6.17 16.13
CA LEU A 16 -29.89 -6.05 14.84
C LEU A 16 -28.39 -6.31 14.98
N SER A 17 -27.88 -7.35 14.29
CA SER A 17 -26.45 -7.55 14.11
C SER A 17 -25.92 -6.53 13.09
N PHE A 18 -25.22 -5.50 13.57
CA PHE A 18 -24.36 -4.68 12.73
C PHE A 18 -23.18 -5.55 12.27
N ALA A 19 -23.25 -6.05 11.03
CA ALA A 19 -22.09 -6.65 10.40
C ALA A 19 -21.05 -5.55 10.16
N ALA A 20 -20.00 -5.53 10.97
CA ALA A 20 -18.81 -4.74 10.68
C ALA A 20 -18.26 -5.19 9.32
N LEU A 21 -18.32 -4.31 8.32
CA LEU A 21 -17.60 -4.52 7.08
C LEU A 21 -16.11 -4.67 7.46
N PRO A 22 -15.42 -5.75 7.06
CA PRO A 22 -13.99 -5.81 7.23
C PRO A 22 -13.41 -4.66 6.40
N SER A 23 -12.86 -3.67 7.08
CA SER A 23 -11.93 -2.73 6.47
C SER A 23 -10.78 -3.59 5.96
N GLN A 24 -10.80 -3.92 4.68
CA GLN A 24 -9.68 -4.55 4.01
C GLN A 24 -8.57 -3.51 3.97
N ALA A 25 -7.84 -3.41 5.09
CA ALA A 25 -6.48 -2.93 5.07
C ALA A 25 -5.78 -3.81 4.02
N GLN A 26 -5.60 -3.27 2.82
CA GLN A 26 -4.79 -3.87 1.76
C GLN A 26 -3.30 -3.75 2.16
N SER A 27 -3.01 -4.16 3.39
CA SER A 27 -1.70 -4.23 4.03
C SER A 27 -1.13 -5.59 3.66
N GLY A 28 -0.54 -5.67 2.48
CA GLY A 28 0.14 -6.90 2.12
C GLY A 28 0.91 -6.82 0.83
N GLY A 29 0.35 -6.21 -0.22
CA GLY A 29 0.85 -6.37 -1.59
C GLY A 29 0.83 -7.83 -2.04
N ALA A 30 0.75 -8.08 -3.34
CA ALA A 30 1.01 -9.41 -3.87
C ALA A 30 2.50 -9.74 -3.65
N PRO A 31 2.84 -10.85 -2.98
CA PRO A 31 4.23 -11.27 -2.88
C PRO A 31 4.74 -11.60 -4.27
N ILE A 32 5.87 -11.00 -4.64
CA ILE A 32 6.53 -11.28 -5.91
C ILE A 32 7.98 -11.71 -5.68
N ARG A 33 8.52 -12.49 -6.62
CA ARG A 33 9.95 -12.77 -6.74
C ARG A 33 10.47 -12.06 -7.98
N PRO A 34 10.93 -10.80 -7.86
CA PRO A 34 11.42 -10.07 -9.01
C PRO A 34 12.70 -10.72 -9.55
N ASN A 35 12.92 -10.58 -10.86
CA ASN A 35 14.25 -10.79 -11.43
C ASN A 35 15.24 -9.84 -10.73
N ARG A 36 16.49 -10.27 -10.50
CA ARG A 36 17.52 -9.44 -9.82
C ARG A 36 17.76 -8.08 -10.50
N ASN A 37 17.54 -8.00 -11.82
CA ASN A 37 17.66 -6.77 -12.59
C ASN A 37 16.37 -5.96 -12.70
N ALA A 38 15.28 -6.42 -12.07
CA ALA A 38 14.03 -5.68 -12.05
C ALA A 38 14.13 -4.45 -11.14
N GLN A 39 13.47 -3.38 -11.57
CA GLN A 39 13.41 -2.11 -10.88
C GLN A 39 11.95 -1.67 -10.82
N PHE A 40 11.52 -1.13 -9.69
CA PHE A 40 10.18 -0.61 -9.47
C PHE A 40 10.26 0.90 -9.49
N VAL A 41 9.99 1.49 -10.65
CA VAL A 41 10.22 2.90 -10.92
C VAL A 41 8.92 3.65 -10.72
N PHE A 42 8.94 4.72 -9.93
CA PHE A 42 7.81 5.63 -9.86
C PHE A 42 7.86 6.59 -11.04
N ARG A 43 6.84 6.52 -11.90
CA ARG A 43 6.72 7.40 -13.05
C ARG A 43 5.28 7.72 -13.39
N ASN A 44 5.04 8.94 -13.85
CA ASN A 44 3.69 9.42 -14.22
C ASN A 44 2.65 9.16 -13.11
N GLY A 45 3.06 9.26 -11.83
CA GLY A 45 2.18 9.04 -10.68
C GLY A 45 1.92 7.57 -10.31
N GLU A 46 2.54 6.60 -10.97
CA GLU A 46 2.37 5.17 -10.64
C GLU A 46 3.71 4.41 -10.64
N VAL A 47 3.77 3.30 -9.90
CA VAL A 47 4.94 2.41 -9.91
C VAL A 47 4.82 1.41 -11.04
N VAL A 48 5.84 1.34 -11.89
CA VAL A 48 5.95 0.34 -12.95
C VAL A 48 7.14 -0.57 -12.68
N GLN A 49 7.06 -1.81 -13.16
CA GLN A 49 8.22 -2.69 -13.19
C GLN A 49 9.01 -2.42 -14.47
N ARG A 50 10.28 -2.10 -14.34
CA ARG A 50 11.25 -2.01 -15.42
C ARG A 50 12.20 -3.21 -15.35
N LEU A 51 12.34 -3.94 -16.44
CA LEU A 51 13.31 -5.00 -16.59
C LEU A 51 14.08 -4.76 -17.90
N ALA A 52 15.35 -4.37 -17.79
CA ALA A 52 16.13 -3.86 -18.92
C ALA A 52 15.38 -2.74 -19.66
N THR A 53 14.97 -2.97 -20.90
CA THR A 53 14.21 -2.02 -21.73
C THR A 53 12.70 -2.20 -21.64
N GLN A 54 12.23 -3.28 -21.01
CA GLN A 54 10.80 -3.58 -20.90
C GLN A 54 10.20 -2.87 -19.68
N ILE A 55 9.05 -2.23 -19.90
CA ILE A 55 8.25 -1.59 -18.85
C ILE A 55 6.91 -2.30 -18.78
N THR A 56 6.57 -2.79 -17.60
CA THR A 56 5.34 -3.51 -17.30
C THR A 56 4.57 -2.72 -16.24
N PRO A 57 3.33 -2.28 -16.54
CA PRO A 57 2.48 -1.64 -15.55
C PRO A 57 2.09 -2.66 -14.48
N LEU A 58 2.00 -2.19 -13.24
CA LEU A 58 1.54 -3.00 -12.11
C LEU A 58 0.09 -2.60 -11.80
N THR A 59 -0.77 -3.60 -11.59
CA THR A 59 -2.20 -3.36 -11.29
C THR A 59 -2.53 -3.50 -9.81
N GLN A 60 -1.58 -4.01 -9.02
CA GLN A 60 -1.75 -4.30 -7.61
C GLN A 60 -0.50 -3.92 -6.83
N ASN A 61 -0.68 -3.59 -5.55
CA ASN A 61 0.41 -3.36 -4.62
C ASN A 61 1.36 -4.56 -4.59
N VAL A 62 2.62 -4.30 -4.34
CA VAL A 62 3.69 -5.29 -4.45
C VAL A 62 4.36 -5.50 -3.11
N ARG A 63 4.73 -6.74 -2.80
CA ARG A 63 5.61 -7.06 -1.68
C ARG A 63 6.84 -7.80 -2.16
N LEU A 64 8.00 -7.22 -1.87
CA LEU A 64 9.29 -7.76 -2.22
C LEU A 64 9.75 -8.85 -1.25
N PRO A 65 10.72 -9.70 -1.65
CA PRO A 65 11.22 -10.77 -0.80
C PRO A 65 11.81 -10.29 0.53
N ASN A 66 12.38 -9.08 0.58
CA ASN A 66 12.91 -8.48 1.80
C ASN A 66 11.82 -7.96 2.76
N GLY A 67 10.54 -8.06 2.39
CA GLY A 67 9.41 -7.56 3.18
C GLY A 67 8.96 -6.15 2.84
N THR A 68 9.65 -5.44 1.94
CA THR A 68 9.25 -4.09 1.49
C THR A 68 7.93 -4.16 0.76
N LYS A 69 6.98 -3.30 1.15
CA LYS A 69 5.67 -3.16 0.50
C LYS A 69 5.66 -1.88 -0.31
N ILE A 70 5.11 -1.95 -1.52
CA ILE A 70 5.03 -0.84 -2.45
C ILE A 70 3.56 -0.65 -2.83
N ASN A 71 3.03 0.54 -2.56
CA ASN A 71 1.76 0.97 -3.10
C ASN A 71 1.99 1.51 -4.51
N VAL A 72 1.38 0.84 -5.50
CA VAL A 72 1.63 1.15 -6.90
C VAL A 72 1.00 2.47 -7.32
N LYS A 73 -0.12 2.88 -6.71
CA LYS A 73 -0.85 4.09 -7.10
C LYS A 73 -0.34 5.34 -6.41
N SER A 74 0.29 5.22 -5.24
CA SER A 74 0.79 6.38 -4.50
C SER A 74 2.32 6.48 -4.47
N GLY A 75 3.05 5.43 -4.87
CA GLY A 75 4.50 5.38 -4.69
C GLY A 75 4.94 5.28 -3.23
N ILE A 76 4.01 5.04 -2.29
CA ILE A 76 4.35 4.85 -0.87
C ILE A 76 5.01 3.49 -0.68
N VAL A 77 6.10 3.50 0.07
CA VAL A 77 6.97 2.36 0.35
C VAL A 77 7.03 2.17 1.85
N GLU A 78 6.72 0.96 2.31
CA GLU A 78 6.88 0.54 3.70
C GLU A 78 8.01 -0.49 3.76
N PHE A 79 9.08 -0.15 4.46
CA PHE A 79 10.24 -1.01 4.64
C PHE A 79 10.03 -2.02 5.77
N PRO A 80 10.77 -3.15 5.77
CA PRO A 80 10.88 -3.98 6.95
C PRO A 80 11.36 -3.13 8.13
N GLY A 81 10.65 -3.19 9.25
CA GLY A 81 10.89 -2.33 10.43
C GLY A 81 9.97 -1.11 10.52
N GLY A 82 9.06 -0.90 9.55
CA GLY A 82 7.97 0.08 9.67
C GLY A 82 8.32 1.51 9.22
N LYS A 83 9.53 1.74 8.69
CA LYS A 83 9.86 3.03 8.05
C LYS A 83 9.01 3.18 6.78
N ILE A 84 8.34 4.31 6.66
CA ILE A 84 7.55 4.67 5.48
C ILE A 84 8.25 5.79 4.72
N THR A 85 8.26 5.72 3.41
CA THR A 85 8.85 6.73 2.51
C THR A 85 8.05 6.76 1.22
N SER A 86 7.96 7.92 0.57
CA SER A 86 7.34 8.06 -0.75
C SER A 86 8.39 8.14 -1.83
N LEU A 87 8.15 7.50 -2.96
CA LEU A 87 8.93 7.67 -4.18
C LEU A 87 8.52 8.95 -4.89
N HIS A 88 9.48 9.62 -5.51
CA HIS A 88 9.26 10.73 -6.43
C HIS A 88 9.56 10.28 -7.87
N GLU A 89 9.21 11.14 -8.83
CA GLU A 89 9.36 10.84 -10.24
C GLU A 89 10.80 10.45 -10.60
N GLY A 90 10.96 9.26 -11.18
CA GLY A 90 12.25 8.69 -11.55
C GLY A 90 12.96 7.91 -10.45
N ASP A 91 12.56 8.06 -9.18
CA ASP A 91 13.06 7.21 -8.11
C ASP A 91 12.65 5.76 -8.38
N TYR A 92 13.49 4.82 -7.93
CA TYR A 92 13.17 3.41 -8.10
C TYR A 92 13.63 2.55 -6.93
N ILE A 93 12.94 1.44 -6.74
CA ILE A 93 13.35 0.37 -5.84
C ILE A 93 13.99 -0.75 -6.65
N ASN A 94 15.17 -1.21 -6.23
CA ASN A 94 15.82 -2.37 -6.84
C ASN A 94 15.16 -3.70 -6.37
N ALA A 95 15.52 -4.82 -6.99
CA ALA A 95 14.96 -6.13 -6.63
C ALA A 95 15.22 -6.55 -5.17
N GLU A 96 16.24 -5.95 -4.52
CA GLU A 96 16.61 -6.19 -3.12
C GLU A 96 15.81 -5.33 -2.13
N GLY A 97 15.02 -4.38 -2.64
CA GLY A 97 14.18 -3.47 -1.88
C GLY A 97 14.89 -2.22 -1.36
N GLY A 98 16.06 -1.88 -1.89
CA GLY A 98 16.71 -0.59 -1.67
C GLY A 98 16.19 0.48 -2.62
N ILE A 99 16.00 1.72 -2.12
CA ILE A 99 15.64 2.88 -2.96
C ILE A 99 16.90 3.48 -3.56
N VAL A 100 16.83 3.80 -4.84
CA VAL A 100 17.77 4.67 -5.54
C VAL A 100 17.04 5.93 -5.94
N PHE A 101 17.53 7.06 -5.43
CA PHE A 101 16.94 8.37 -5.68
C PHE A 101 17.48 8.95 -6.98
N SER A 102 16.57 9.50 -7.78
CA SER A 102 16.89 10.17 -9.04
C SER A 102 17.38 11.61 -8.80
N THR A 103 17.05 12.21 -7.64
CA THR A 103 17.43 13.59 -7.31
C THR A 103 17.91 13.74 -5.86
N PRO A 104 18.69 14.80 -5.55
CA PRO A 104 19.05 15.16 -4.18
C PRO A 104 17.83 15.47 -3.30
N ALA A 105 16.80 16.13 -3.87
CA ALA A 105 15.56 16.45 -3.15
C ALA A 105 14.83 15.18 -2.67
N SER A 106 14.70 14.16 -3.54
CA SER A 106 14.10 12.88 -3.16
C SER A 106 14.88 12.19 -2.02
N ALA A 107 16.22 12.24 -2.08
CA ALA A 107 17.08 11.67 -1.06
C ALA A 107 16.96 12.39 0.29
N ALA A 108 16.83 13.73 0.28
CA ALA A 108 16.60 14.53 1.47
C ALA A 108 15.23 14.23 2.10
N ALA A 109 14.17 14.20 1.30
CA ALA A 109 12.82 13.86 1.75
C ALA A 109 12.75 12.48 2.42
N ALA A 110 13.47 11.48 1.88
CA ALA A 110 13.53 10.15 2.48
C ALA A 110 14.28 10.07 3.81
N ARG A 111 15.10 11.09 4.14
CA ARG A 111 15.76 11.29 5.44
C ARG A 111 14.93 12.15 6.39
N GLY A 112 13.78 12.69 5.94
CA GLY A 112 12.98 13.65 6.69
C GLY A 112 13.56 15.07 6.67
N ASP A 113 14.47 15.36 5.73
CA ASP A 113 15.07 16.68 5.56
C ASP A 113 14.32 17.47 4.50
N ASN A 114 13.66 18.55 4.92
CA ASN A 114 12.89 19.46 4.06
C ASN A 114 13.70 20.71 3.67
N SER A 115 15.00 20.77 3.98
CA SER A 115 15.84 21.94 3.68
C SER A 115 16.25 22.04 2.21
N VAL A 116 16.08 20.95 1.45
CA VAL A 116 16.39 20.92 0.01
C VAL A 116 15.14 21.30 -0.79
N ALA A 117 15.30 22.27 -1.69
CA ALA A 117 14.20 22.69 -2.55
C ALA A 117 13.70 21.53 -3.42
N ALA A 118 12.37 21.40 -3.55
CA ALA A 118 11.71 20.30 -4.27
C ALA A 118 12.08 20.20 -5.77
N ASN A 119 12.73 21.22 -6.33
CA ASN A 119 13.19 21.29 -7.72
C ASN A 119 14.72 21.14 -7.87
N ALA A 120 15.45 20.79 -6.80
CA ALA A 120 16.88 20.52 -6.89
C ALA A 120 17.13 19.27 -7.75
N LYS A 121 17.86 19.43 -8.86
CA LYS A 121 18.17 18.40 -9.85
C LYS A 121 19.62 17.94 -9.74
#